data_AF-A0A158RD60-F1
#
_entry.id   AF-A0A158RD60-F1
#
_cell.length_a   1.000
_cell.length_b   1.000
_cell.length_c   1.000
_cell.angle_alpha   90.00
_cell.angle_beta   90.00
_cell.angle_gamma   90.00
#
_symmetry.space_group_name_H-M   'P 1'
#
loop_
_entity.id
_entity.type
_entity.pdbx_description
1 polymer ?
#
loop_
_entity_poly.entity_id
_entity_poly.type
_entity_poly.pdbx_seq_one_letter_code
_entity_poly.pdbx_strand_id
1 'polypeptide(L)'
;MISLSNHLQKLLLSGLVSNCKEAIALRCKVIAKYVVQSLNDYGWAVVDNFLDENNSRSIFREIDALHKKKIFEPGQLMKIKDNSNSRKIRSDNKSNSGASFQIYWFDSSDKHVDEVVMISLLLSMIDSIVLYCDGYIPYEIVGRSRVML
;
A
#
# COMPACT_ATOMS: atom_id res chain seq x y z
N MET A 1 -9.89 -12.29 9.06
CA MET A 1 -9.54 -11.09 9.88
C MET A 1 -10.76 -10.16 9.99
N ILE A 2 -10.99 -9.52 11.14
CA ILE A 2 -12.12 -8.59 11.37
C ILE A 2 -11.88 -7.27 10.60
N SER A 3 -12.93 -6.66 10.03
CA SER A 3 -12.83 -5.39 9.29
C SER A 3 -12.21 -4.26 10.11
N LEU A 4 -11.60 -3.26 9.46
CA LEU A 4 -10.99 -2.09 10.12
C LEU A 4 -11.99 -1.38 11.02
N SER A 5 -13.12 -0.96 10.46
CA SER A 5 -14.16 -0.27 11.22
C SER A 5 -14.63 -1.06 12.45
N ASN A 6 -14.90 -2.36 12.30
CA ASN A 6 -15.37 -3.19 13.41
C ASN A 6 -14.29 -3.41 14.48
N HIS A 7 -13.02 -3.56 14.07
CA HIS A 7 -11.92 -3.74 15.01
C HIS A 7 -11.64 -2.45 15.79
N LEU A 8 -11.63 -1.29 15.11
CA LEU A 8 -11.46 0.01 15.76
C LEU A 8 -12.60 0.28 16.75
N GLN A 9 -13.85 0.00 16.37
CA GLN A 9 -14.99 0.13 17.27
C GLN A 9 -14.86 -0.78 18.49
N LYS A 10 -14.47 -2.05 18.31
CA LYS A 10 -14.22 -2.96 19.44
C LYS A 10 -13.11 -2.45 20.37
N LEU A 11 -12.02 -1.92 19.82
CA LEU A 11 -10.92 -1.36 20.61
C LEU A 11 -11.37 -0.13 21.43
N LEU A 12 -12.11 0.78 20.81
CA LEU A 12 -12.64 1.96 21.50
C LEU A 12 -13.67 1.57 22.60
N LEU A 13 -14.55 0.61 22.31
CA LEU A 13 -15.54 0.12 23.27
C LEU A 13 -14.90 -0.68 24.42
N SER A 14 -13.75 -1.29 24.20
CA SER A 14 -13.04 -2.06 25.22
C SER A 14 -12.37 -1.20 26.30
N GLY A 15 -12.34 0.13 26.14
CA GLY A 15 -11.71 1.04 27.09
C GLY A 15 -10.17 0.99 27.13
N LEU A 16 -9.55 0.09 26.36
CA LEU A 16 -8.10 0.02 26.21
C LEU A 16 -7.50 1.24 25.51
N VAL A 17 -8.34 2.05 24.86
CA VAL A 17 -7.90 3.06 23.91
C VAL A 17 -8.80 4.28 23.97
N SER A 18 -8.20 5.47 24.00
CA SER A 18 -8.90 6.73 24.24
C SER A 18 -9.35 7.40 22.94
N ASN A 19 -8.66 7.11 21.83
CA ASN A 19 -8.86 7.77 20.55
C ASN A 19 -8.59 6.85 19.35
N CYS A 20 -9.05 7.27 18.17
CA CYS A 20 -8.90 6.50 16.93
C CYS A 20 -7.43 6.29 16.52
N LYS A 21 -6.53 7.23 16.83
CA LYS A 21 -5.11 7.12 16.46
C LYS A 21 -4.44 5.96 17.19
N GLU A 22 -4.64 5.88 18.50
CA GLU A 22 -4.15 4.78 19.32
C GLU A 22 -4.78 3.45 18.88
N ALA A 23 -6.05 3.44 18.46
CA ALA A 23 -6.73 2.22 18.03
C ALA A 23 -6.14 1.70 16.71
N ILE A 24 -5.81 2.60 15.78
CA ILE A 24 -5.10 2.28 14.55
C ILE A 24 -3.68 1.77 14.86
N ALA A 25 -2.94 2.43 15.75
CA ALA A 25 -1.60 2.02 16.14
C ALA A 25 -1.59 0.61 16.76
N LEU A 26 -2.54 0.30 17.64
CA LEU A 26 -2.70 -1.04 18.22
C LEU A 26 -3.03 -2.08 17.16
N ARG A 27 -3.91 -1.77 16.20
CA ARG A 27 -4.18 -2.66 15.07
C ARG A 27 -2.92 -2.90 14.24
N CYS A 28 -2.16 -1.87 13.90
CA CYS A 28 -0.89 -2.00 13.18
C CYS A 28 0.09 -2.90 13.95
N LYS A 29 0.19 -2.76 15.27
CA LYS A 29 1.04 -3.62 16.12
C LYS A 29 0.60 -5.09 16.10
N VAL A 30 -0.71 -5.36 16.12
CA VAL A 30 -1.25 -6.73 16.02
C VAL A 30 -0.91 -7.34 14.66
N ILE A 31 -1.10 -6.57 13.58
CA ILE A 31 -0.76 -7.02 12.22
C ILE A 31 0.74 -7.25 12.10
N ALA A 32 1.58 -6.35 12.62
CA ALA A 32 3.03 -6.47 12.57
C ALA A 32 3.53 -7.75 13.25
N LYS A 33 2.97 -8.12 14.43
CA LYS A 33 3.31 -9.39 15.09
C LYS A 33 3.03 -10.61 14.21
N TYR A 34 1.88 -10.62 13.54
CA TYR A 34 1.52 -11.68 12.60
C TYR A 34 2.46 -11.70 11.37
N VAL A 35 2.79 -10.51 10.83
CA VAL A 35 3.71 -10.37 9.69
C VAL A 35 5.11 -10.85 10.05
N VAL A 36 5.67 -10.46 11.20
CA VAL A 36 6.98 -10.91 11.69
C VAL A 36 7.03 -12.43 11.77
N GLN A 37 6.03 -13.07 12.40
CA GLN A 37 5.97 -14.52 12.51
C GLN A 37 5.95 -15.17 11.12
N SER A 38 5.08 -14.68 10.23
CA SER A 38 4.91 -15.25 8.89
C SER A 38 6.14 -15.06 8.00
N LEU A 39 6.82 -13.91 8.10
CA LEU A 39 8.06 -13.64 7.39
C LEU A 39 9.20 -14.56 7.87
N ASN A 40 9.30 -14.80 9.17
CA ASN A 40 10.32 -15.70 9.72
C ASN A 40 10.05 -17.17 9.37
N ASP A 41 8.79 -17.59 9.32
CA ASP A 41 8.41 -18.98 9.04
C ASP A 41 8.39 -19.32 7.54
N TYR A 42 7.91 -18.40 6.69
CA TYR A 42 7.61 -18.68 5.27
C TYR A 42 8.27 -17.73 4.28
N GLY A 43 8.81 -16.59 4.74
CA GLY A 43 9.35 -15.54 3.87
C GLY A 43 8.30 -14.65 3.20
N TRP A 44 7.01 -14.83 3.48
CA TRP A 44 5.92 -13.99 2.98
C TRP A 44 4.76 -13.92 3.98
N ALA A 45 3.91 -12.90 3.87
CA ALA A 45 2.74 -12.71 4.72
C ALA A 45 1.57 -12.14 3.91
N VAL A 46 0.35 -12.61 4.18
CA VAL A 46 -0.89 -12.08 3.57
C VAL A 46 -1.81 -11.60 4.68
N VAL A 47 -2.31 -10.36 4.54
CA VAL A 47 -3.15 -9.69 5.52
C VAL A 47 -4.49 -9.35 4.87
N ASP A 48 -5.48 -10.22 5.05
CA ASP A 48 -6.83 -10.00 4.54
C ASP A 48 -7.55 -8.88 5.30
N ASN A 49 -8.49 -8.21 4.63
CA ASN A 49 -9.35 -7.16 5.20
C ASN A 49 -8.55 -6.03 5.88
N PHE A 50 -7.43 -5.63 5.29
CA PHE A 50 -6.51 -4.64 5.86
C PHE A 50 -7.22 -3.32 6.24
N LEU A 51 -7.98 -2.75 5.29
CA LEU A 51 -8.72 -1.49 5.48
C LEU A 51 -10.24 -1.61 5.59
N ASP A 52 -10.85 -2.73 5.21
CA ASP A 52 -12.30 -2.88 4.93
C ASP A 52 -12.77 -2.41 3.53
N GLU A 53 -13.98 -2.85 3.15
CA GLU A 53 -14.54 -2.60 1.81
C GLU A 53 -14.82 -1.11 1.55
N ASN A 54 -15.32 -0.39 2.55
CA ASN A 54 -15.69 1.02 2.40
C ASN A 54 -14.45 1.88 2.16
N ASN A 55 -13.41 1.68 2.97
CA ASN A 55 -12.15 2.39 2.81
C ASN A 55 -11.43 1.98 1.51
N SER A 56 -11.52 0.71 1.12
CA SER A 56 -10.99 0.25 -0.19
C SER A 56 -11.71 0.94 -1.36
N ARG A 57 -13.02 1.14 -1.26
CA ARG A 57 -13.81 1.86 -2.27
C ARG A 57 -13.45 3.36 -2.32
N SER A 58 -13.13 3.97 -1.18
CA SER A 58 -12.62 5.35 -1.12
C SER A 58 -11.28 5.48 -1.82
N ILE A 59 -10.34 4.55 -1.58
CA ILE A 59 -9.05 4.51 -2.30
C ILE A 59 -9.26 4.38 -3.80
N PHE A 60 -10.16 3.50 -4.23
CA PHE A 60 -10.46 3.35 -5.66
C PHE A 60 -10.94 4.67 -6.28
N ARG A 61 -11.78 5.43 -5.58
CA ARG A 61 -12.26 6.75 -6.05
C ARG A 61 -11.13 7.77 -6.14
N GLU A 62 -10.23 7.79 -5.17
CA GLU A 62 -9.04 8.65 -5.18
C GLU A 62 -8.13 8.31 -6.37
N ILE A 63 -7.85 7.03 -6.60
CA ILE A 63 -7.06 6.56 -7.75
C ILE A 63 -7.74 6.93 -9.08
N ASP A 64 -9.05 6.69 -9.20
CA ASP A 64 -9.82 7.03 -10.41
C ASP A 64 -9.83 8.55 -10.68
N ALA A 65 -9.93 9.37 -9.63
CA ALA A 65 -9.82 10.82 -9.75
C ALA A 65 -8.44 11.25 -10.26
N LEU A 66 -7.36 10.68 -9.74
CA LEU A 66 -6.01 10.92 -10.25
C LEU A 66 -5.86 10.44 -11.70
N HIS A 67 -6.37 9.26 -12.02
CA HIS A 67 -6.26 8.69 -13.38
C HIS A 67 -6.99 9.56 -14.41
N LYS A 68 -8.17 10.09 -14.07
CA LYS A 68 -8.91 11.05 -14.92
C LYS A 68 -8.15 12.34 -15.21
N LYS A 69 -7.20 12.73 -14.36
CA LYS A 69 -6.31 13.88 -14.60
C LYS A 69 -5.18 13.60 -15.59
N LYS A 70 -5.04 12.35 -16.06
CA LYS A 70 -4.02 11.92 -17.03
C LYS A 70 -2.58 12.19 -16.59
N ILE A 71 -2.34 12.12 -15.27
CA ILE A 71 -1.00 12.29 -14.68
C ILE A 71 -0.20 11.00 -14.59
N PHE A 72 -0.79 9.86 -14.96
CA PHE A 72 -0.13 8.56 -14.95
C PHE A 72 0.72 8.38 -16.21
N GLU A 73 1.89 7.78 -16.04
CA GLU A 73 2.85 7.52 -17.11
C GLU A 73 2.96 6.03 -17.42
N PRO A 74 3.26 5.61 -18.66
CA PRO A 74 3.48 4.21 -18.99
C PRO A 74 4.59 3.60 -18.13
N GLY A 75 4.32 2.49 -17.45
CA GLY A 75 5.32 1.83 -16.60
C GLY A 75 6.50 1.30 -17.40
N GLN A 76 7.71 1.78 -17.10
CA GLN A 76 8.95 1.38 -17.79
C GLN A 76 9.53 0.07 -17.21
N LEU A 77 10.60 -0.48 -17.79
CA LEU A 77 11.30 -1.66 -17.27
C LEU A 77 12.73 -1.30 -16.87
N MET A 78 13.18 -1.88 -15.74
CA MET A 78 14.49 -1.70 -15.08
C MET A 78 15.71 -2.26 -15.85
N LYS A 79 15.70 -2.20 -17.18
CA LYS A 79 16.82 -2.56 -18.07
C LYS A 79 16.40 -2.25 -19.49
N ILE A 80 16.74 -1.08 -19.99
CA ILE A 80 16.86 -0.88 -21.44
C ILE A 80 18.22 -1.49 -21.81
N LYS A 81 18.27 -2.82 -21.98
CA LYS A 81 19.28 -3.37 -22.90
C LYS A 81 18.84 -2.86 -24.28
N ASP A 82 19.74 -2.17 -24.98
CA ASP A 82 19.56 -1.40 -26.23
C ASP A 82 18.91 -2.13 -27.43
N ASN A 83 18.21 -3.24 -27.23
CA ASN A 83 17.51 -3.95 -28.30
C ASN A 83 16.28 -4.75 -27.87
N SER A 84 15.65 -4.43 -26.72
CA SER A 84 14.43 -5.12 -26.28
C SER A 84 13.22 -4.20 -26.26
N ASN A 85 12.19 -4.54 -27.05
CA ASN A 85 10.89 -3.86 -27.06
C ASN A 85 10.22 -3.98 -25.69
N SER A 86 10.43 -2.98 -24.82
CA SER A 86 9.84 -2.85 -23.47
C SER A 86 8.31 -3.01 -23.43
N ARG A 87 7.66 -2.75 -24.57
CA ARG A 87 6.21 -2.88 -24.79
C ARG A 87 5.69 -4.32 -24.68
N LYS A 88 6.51 -5.38 -24.79
CA LYS A 88 6.03 -6.78 -24.81
C LYS A 88 6.06 -7.51 -23.46
N ILE A 89 6.71 -6.94 -22.45
CA ILE A 89 6.96 -7.64 -21.18
C ILE A 89 5.96 -7.19 -20.08
N ARG A 90 5.48 -5.94 -20.15
CA ARG A 90 4.50 -5.38 -19.18
C ARG A 90 3.20 -4.87 -19.79
N SER A 91 3.18 -4.57 -21.09
CA SER A 91 1.93 -4.32 -21.80
C SER A 91 1.54 -5.64 -22.46
N ASP A 92 0.49 -6.28 -21.94
CA ASP A 92 -0.06 -7.40 -22.66
C ASP A 92 -0.46 -6.92 -24.07
N ASN A 93 -0.15 -7.76 -25.03
CA ASN A 93 -0.16 -7.44 -26.44
C ASN A 93 -1.58 -7.01 -26.83
N LYS A 94 -1.75 -5.77 -27.31
CA LYS A 94 -2.95 -5.27 -28.00
C LYS A 94 -4.25 -5.97 -27.55
N SER A 95 -4.67 -5.77 -26.31
CA SER A 95 -6.12 -5.79 -26.09
C SER A 95 -6.67 -4.62 -26.89
N ASN A 96 -7.71 -4.86 -27.70
CA ASN A 96 -8.40 -3.83 -28.48
C ASN A 96 -9.05 -2.74 -27.58
N SER A 97 -8.85 -2.82 -26.27
CA SER A 97 -9.03 -1.76 -25.26
C SER A 97 -7.67 -1.12 -24.97
N GLY A 98 -7.45 0.14 -25.31
CA GLY A 98 -6.19 0.88 -25.13
C GLY A 98 -5.71 1.12 -23.67
N ALA A 99 -5.80 0.12 -22.80
CA ALA A 99 -5.30 0.14 -21.43
C ALA A 99 -3.82 -0.26 -21.42
N SER A 100 -2.93 0.74 -21.39
CA SER A 100 -1.53 0.54 -21.05
C SER A 100 -1.38 0.40 -19.52
N PHE A 101 -0.38 -0.35 -19.06
CA PHE A 101 0.03 -0.32 -17.65
C PHE A 101 0.60 1.06 -17.35
N GLN A 102 -0.09 1.84 -16.51
CA GLN A 102 0.32 3.19 -16.15
C GLN A 102 0.63 3.28 -14.65
N ILE A 103 1.65 4.05 -14.30
CA ILE A 103 2.15 4.24 -12.95
C ILE A 103 2.11 5.73 -12.64
N TYR A 104 1.79 6.05 -11.40
CA TYR A 104 1.99 7.37 -10.84
C TYR A 104 2.83 7.26 -9.57
N TRP A 105 3.94 8.00 -9.51
CA TRP A 105 4.78 8.04 -8.31
C TRP A 105 4.26 9.11 -7.36
N PHE A 106 3.60 8.66 -6.30
CA PHE A 106 3.09 9.52 -5.23
C PHE A 106 4.05 9.56 -4.05
N ASP A 107 4.22 10.75 -3.45
CA ASP A 107 4.98 10.98 -2.22
C ASP A 107 4.28 12.05 -1.36
N SER A 108 4.67 12.15 -0.09
CA SER A 108 4.25 13.15 0.89
C SER A 108 4.39 14.61 0.43
N SER A 109 5.25 14.90 -0.55
CA SER A 109 5.47 16.25 -1.11
C SER A 109 4.63 16.53 -2.37
N ASP A 110 3.72 15.63 -2.74
CA ASP A 110 2.90 15.75 -3.93
C ASP A 110 1.83 16.85 -3.78
N LYS A 111 1.63 17.64 -4.83
CA LYS A 111 0.59 18.69 -4.89
C LYS A 111 -0.83 18.15 -4.76
N HIS A 112 -1.02 16.84 -4.99
CA HIS A 112 -2.30 16.16 -4.88
C HIS A 112 -2.52 15.47 -3.52
N VAL A 113 -1.61 15.63 -2.54
CA VAL A 113 -1.70 14.98 -1.22
C VAL A 113 -3.05 15.20 -0.53
N ASP A 114 -3.61 16.40 -0.63
CA ASP A 114 -4.89 16.77 -0.03
C ASP A 114 -6.08 16.04 -0.69
N GLU A 115 -5.91 15.54 -1.91
CA GLU A 115 -6.92 14.82 -2.68
C GLU A 115 -6.87 13.30 -2.45
N VAL A 116 -5.82 12.81 -1.78
CA VAL A 116 -5.55 11.38 -1.59
C VAL A 116 -5.36 11.01 -0.12
N VAL A 117 -6.32 11.42 0.69
CA VAL A 117 -6.29 11.24 2.15
C VAL A 117 -6.27 9.76 2.54
N MET A 118 -7.09 8.92 1.89
CA MET A 118 -7.19 7.51 2.24
C MET A 118 -5.97 6.72 1.78
N ILE A 119 -5.41 7.04 0.60
CA ILE A 119 -4.11 6.49 0.16
C ILE A 119 -3.00 6.89 1.15
N SER A 120 -2.99 8.14 1.60
CA SER A 120 -2.01 8.62 2.59
C SER A 120 -2.14 7.89 3.93
N LEU A 121 -3.36 7.61 4.38
CA LEU A 121 -3.61 6.80 5.58
C LEU A 121 -3.11 5.36 5.40
N LEU A 122 -3.40 4.72 4.26
CA LEU A 122 -2.91 3.38 3.93
C LEU A 122 -1.38 3.31 4.00
N LEU A 123 -0.68 4.24 3.34
CA LEU A 123 0.78 4.33 3.37
C LEU A 123 1.30 4.51 4.80
N SER A 124 0.68 5.37 5.59
CA SER A 124 1.05 5.59 7.00
C SER A 124 0.88 4.33 7.86
N MET A 125 -0.17 3.55 7.62
CA MET A 125 -0.38 2.28 8.33
C MET A 125 0.67 1.23 7.94
N ILE A 126 1.02 1.14 6.65
CA ILE A 126 2.07 0.25 6.16
C ILE A 126 3.42 0.64 6.77
N ASP A 127 3.77 1.94 6.79
CA ASP A 127 4.99 2.42 7.44
C ASP A 127 5.05 2.02 8.91
N SER A 128 3.94 2.20 9.62
CA SER A 128 3.86 1.81 11.03
C SER A 128 4.14 0.32 11.22
N ILE A 129 3.60 -0.54 10.35
CA ILE A 129 3.82 -2.00 10.41
C ILE A 129 5.27 -2.35 10.09
N VAL A 130 5.84 -1.77 9.04
CA VAL A 130 7.23 -1.99 8.62
C VAL A 130 8.19 -1.56 9.73
N LEU A 131 7.95 -0.39 10.34
CA LEU A 131 8.73 0.09 11.48
C LEU A 131 8.64 -0.87 12.68
N TYR A 132 7.48 -1.47 12.93
CA TYR A 132 7.33 -2.50 13.97
C TYR A 132 8.06 -3.80 13.65
N CYS A 133 8.32 -4.10 12.37
CA CYS A 133 9.06 -5.30 11.98
C CYS A 133 10.57 -5.13 12.18
N ASP A 134 11.05 -3.89 12.25
CA ASP A 134 12.48 -3.59 12.40
C ASP A 134 13.04 -4.21 13.69
N GLY A 135 14.19 -4.90 13.55
CA GLY A 135 14.81 -5.66 14.62
C GLY A 135 14.14 -7.01 14.99
N TYR A 136 12.99 -7.35 14.40
CA TYR A 136 12.30 -8.63 14.64
C TYR A 136 12.39 -9.63 13.47
N ILE A 137 12.94 -9.18 12.34
CA ILE A 137 13.26 -10.01 11.18
C ILE A 137 14.78 -10.01 10.96
N PRO A 138 15.37 -11.08 10.40
CA PRO A 138 16.83 -11.21 10.26
C PRO A 138 17.42 -10.33 9.14
N TYR A 139 16.66 -9.40 8.60
CA TYR A 139 17.03 -8.54 7.47
C TYR A 139 16.95 -7.07 7.87
N GLU A 140 17.87 -6.26 7.35
CA GLU A 140 17.88 -4.82 7.55
C GLU A 140 16.82 -4.13 6.67
N ILE A 141 16.00 -3.28 7.28
CA ILE A 141 14.97 -2.51 6.57
C ILE A 141 15.56 -1.15 6.19
N VAL A 142 15.92 -0.98 4.92
CA VAL A 142 16.63 0.23 4.42
C VAL A 142 15.67 1.34 3.92
N GLY A 143 14.35 1.11 4.01
CA GLY A 143 13.31 2.07 3.62
C GLY A 143 12.58 1.72 2.31
N ARG A 144 11.75 2.67 1.83
CA ARG A 144 10.97 2.51 0.60
C ARG A 144 11.81 2.79 -0.62
N SER A 145 11.97 1.80 -1.49
CA SER A 145 12.58 2.00 -2.81
C SER A 145 11.49 2.19 -3.87
N ARG A 146 11.71 3.13 -4.79
CA ARG A 146 10.93 3.17 -6.03
C ARG A 146 11.28 1.93 -6.83
N VAL A 147 10.29 1.09 -7.10
CA VAL A 147 10.42 0.01 -8.07
C VAL A 147 10.55 0.64 -9.46
N MET A 148 11.77 1.05 -9.82
CA MET A 148 12.29 1.49 -11.13
C MET A 148 13.25 2.70 -10.97
N LEU A 149 14.57 2.44 -10.99
CA LEU A 149 15.67 3.35 -11.34
C LEU A 149 16.52 2.77 -12.48
#